data_AF-A0A350AHN8-F1
#
_entry.id   AF-A0A350AHN8-F1
#
_cell.length_a   1.000
_cell.length_b   1.000
_cell.length_c   1.000
_cell.angle_alpha   90.00
_cell.angle_beta   90.00
_cell.angle_gamma   90.00
#
_symmetry.space_group_name_H-M   'P 1'
#
loop_
_entity.id
_entity.type
_entity.pdbx_description
1 polymer ?
#
loop_
_entity_poly.entity_id
_entity_poly.type
_entity_poly.pdbx_seq_one_letter_code
_entity_poly.pdbx_strand_id
1 'polypeptide(L)'
;AIAHNGNITNADSLRRELIERGSIFQSSSDSECIIHLMARSLQRTIPERMEDALRRVEGAFSVVAMTRSKLIGVRDPLGVRPLVLGKIGDDGWVLSSETCALDIIGAEYVREIEPGEMVVIDAEKGLESRYPFRKQNPRFCIFEHVYFSRPDSIIGRRSVYETRRQIGVELARETPVEADLVCPVPDSGTPAAIGFAHESGIPFGMGIIRNQYMGRTFIEPTEQIRNMGVRLKLNVNRALIRGKRVVLVDDSVVRGTTSQKIKEMILDAGAAEVHFRIASPPTAWPCFYGVDTPDRDKLLAATMTEDEMRAHLGVDSLKFISLDGLYRAVGEAGGRNATCPQYCDACFSGEYPVAPSDMIEKGFQVKAAE
;
A
#
# COMPACT_ATOMS: atom_id res chain seq x y z
N ALA A 1 3.12 21.28 15.47
CA ALA A 1 2.98 19.81 15.40
C ALA A 1 3.11 19.39 13.94
N ILE A 2 3.62 18.18 13.69
CA ILE A 2 3.75 17.59 12.35
C ILE A 2 3.33 16.12 12.42
N ALA A 3 2.65 15.66 11.38
CA ALA A 3 2.35 14.26 11.11
C ALA A 3 2.72 13.98 9.64
N HIS A 4 3.24 12.79 9.39
CA HIS A 4 3.79 12.41 8.09
C HIS A 4 3.42 10.96 7.80
N ASN A 5 2.95 10.73 6.58
CA ASN A 5 2.73 9.41 6.00
C ASN A 5 3.70 9.26 4.82
N GLY A 6 4.60 8.30 4.89
CA GLY A 6 5.60 8.03 3.87
C GLY A 6 6.92 7.57 4.48
N ASN A 7 8.01 7.71 3.73
CA ASN A 7 9.36 7.43 4.20
C ASN A 7 10.36 8.31 3.46
N ILE A 8 11.24 8.97 4.22
CA ILE A 8 12.33 9.79 3.68
C ILE A 8 13.52 8.89 3.37
N THR A 9 13.92 8.81 2.10
CA THR A 9 14.95 7.88 1.62
C THR A 9 16.38 8.34 1.86
N ASN A 10 16.58 9.59 2.27
CA ASN A 10 17.86 10.18 2.65
C ASN A 10 17.90 10.66 4.12
N ALA A 11 17.05 10.08 4.98
CA ALA A 11 16.92 10.46 6.38
C ALA A 11 18.21 10.26 7.19
N ASP A 12 18.94 9.16 6.98
CA ASP A 12 20.18 8.88 7.69
C ASP A 12 21.28 9.87 7.29
N SER A 13 21.36 10.21 6.00
CA SER A 13 22.25 11.25 5.49
C SER A 13 21.92 12.62 6.09
N LEU A 14 20.65 13.04 6.06
CA LEU A 14 20.19 14.30 6.64
C LEU A 14 20.44 14.36 8.15
N ARG A 15 20.17 13.27 8.86
CA ARG A 15 20.40 13.17 10.30
C ARG A 15 21.87 13.33 10.66
N ARG A 16 22.79 12.69 9.93
CA ARG A 16 24.25 12.85 10.12
C ARG A 16 24.66 14.32 9.95
N GLU A 17 24.27 14.96 8.84
CA GLU A 17 24.59 16.37 8.60
C GLU A 17 24.04 17.28 9.71
N LEU A 18 22.81 17.03 10.16
CA LEU A 18 22.17 17.82 11.20
C LEU A 18 22.88 17.65 12.56
N ILE A 19 23.29 16.44 12.92
CA ILE A 19 24.04 16.14 14.15
C ILE A 19 25.42 16.80 14.11
N GLU A 20 26.15 16.71 13.00
CA GLU A 20 27.45 17.38 12.82
C GLU A 20 27.35 18.89 13.02
N ARG A 21 26.18 19.46 12.72
CA ARG A 21 25.88 20.88 12.91
C ARG A 21 25.21 21.20 14.25
N GLY A 22 25.24 20.27 15.21
CA GLY A 22 24.82 20.46 16.60
C GLY A 22 23.36 20.14 16.91
N SER A 23 22.59 19.54 16.00
CA SER A 23 21.22 19.09 16.30
C SER A 23 21.22 17.85 17.19
N ILE A 24 20.34 17.81 18.19
CA ILE A 24 20.12 16.65 19.04
C ILE A 24 18.75 16.05 18.68
N PHE A 25 18.76 14.78 18.28
CA PHE A 25 17.55 14.02 17.97
C PHE A 25 17.07 13.25 19.20
N GLN A 26 15.76 13.25 19.42
CA GLN A 26 15.09 12.52 20.49
C GLN A 26 14.54 11.17 20.04
N SER A 27 14.35 10.98 18.72
CA SER A 27 13.80 9.76 18.14
C SER A 27 14.59 9.29 16.91
N SER A 28 14.15 8.18 16.32
CA SER A 28 14.58 7.68 15.01
C SER A 28 13.55 7.97 13.91
N SER A 29 12.53 8.79 14.19
CA SER A 29 11.52 9.15 13.19
C SER A 29 12.13 10.09 12.16
N ASP A 30 11.96 9.77 10.89
CA ASP A 30 12.34 10.62 9.77
C ASP A 30 11.60 11.97 9.75
N SER A 31 10.38 12.03 10.30
CA SER A 31 9.64 13.28 10.55
C SER A 31 10.45 14.31 11.36
N GLU A 32 11.30 13.85 12.29
CA GLU A 32 12.14 14.74 13.10
C GLU A 32 13.20 15.45 12.26
N CYS A 33 13.67 14.82 11.17
CA CYS A 33 14.57 15.46 10.20
C CYS A 33 13.91 16.69 9.57
N ILE A 34 12.62 16.61 9.21
CA ILE A 34 11.86 17.74 8.64
C ILE A 34 11.84 18.91 9.65
N ILE A 35 11.58 18.63 10.93
CA ILE A 35 11.53 19.66 11.99
C ILE A 35 12.89 20.35 12.13
N HIS A 36 13.98 19.59 12.20
CA HIS A 36 15.32 20.16 12.31
C HIS A 36 15.72 20.97 11.07
N LEU A 37 15.36 20.52 9.87
CA LEU A 37 15.58 21.29 8.64
C LEU A 37 14.81 22.61 8.67
N MET A 38 13.54 22.59 9.06
CA MET A 38 12.72 23.81 9.21
C MET A 38 13.31 24.78 10.24
N ALA A 39 13.80 24.26 11.37
CA ALA A 39 14.38 25.06 12.44
C ALA A 39 15.67 25.79 12.00
N ARG A 40 16.40 25.22 11.04
CA ARG A 40 17.64 25.79 10.48
C ARG A 40 17.43 26.67 9.24
N SER A 41 16.23 26.64 8.66
CA SER A 41 15.90 27.46 7.50
C SER A 41 15.98 28.96 7.80
N LEU A 42 16.58 29.72 6.90
CA LEU A 42 16.69 31.19 7.00
C LEU A 42 15.43 31.91 6.50
N GLN A 43 14.42 31.18 6.04
CA GLN A 43 13.18 31.76 5.56
C GLN A 43 12.38 32.44 6.69
N ARG A 44 11.54 33.41 6.32
CA ARG A 44 10.85 34.26 7.30
C ARG A 44 9.61 33.59 7.87
N THR A 45 8.79 32.98 7.01
CA THR A 45 7.51 32.40 7.41
C THR A 45 7.59 30.88 7.58
N ILE A 46 6.72 30.31 8.43
CA ILE A 46 6.69 28.85 8.63
C ILE A 46 6.41 28.07 7.33
N PRO A 47 5.46 28.49 6.46
CA PRO A 47 5.29 27.84 5.16
C PRO A 47 6.58 27.84 4.32
N GLU A 48 7.28 28.99 4.19
CA GLU A 48 8.54 29.04 3.42
C GLU A 48 9.64 28.16 4.02
N ARG A 49 9.73 28.08 5.36
CA ARG A 49 10.67 27.15 6.03
C ARG A 49 10.34 25.69 5.77
N MET A 50 9.05 25.35 5.68
CA MET A 50 8.60 24.02 5.32
C MET A 50 8.94 23.70 3.85
N GLU A 51 8.73 24.64 2.93
CA GLU A 51 9.14 24.49 1.53
C GLU A 51 10.65 24.26 1.42
N ASP A 52 11.46 25.06 2.12
CA ASP A 52 12.92 24.96 2.14
C ASP A 52 13.39 23.61 2.71
N ALA A 53 12.77 23.15 3.79
CA ALA A 53 13.07 21.85 4.38
C ALA A 53 12.71 20.69 3.44
N LEU A 54 11.50 20.67 2.89
CA LEU A 54 11.01 19.57 2.06
C LEU A 54 11.71 19.49 0.70
N ARG A 55 12.30 20.59 0.20
CA ARG A 55 13.15 20.54 -1.01
C ARG A 55 14.42 19.71 -0.83
N ARG A 56 14.84 19.47 0.42
CA ARG A 56 16.03 18.66 0.75
C ARG A 56 15.70 17.19 1.04
N VAL A 57 14.42 16.88 1.18
CA VAL A 57 13.91 15.56 1.51
C VAL A 57 13.72 14.77 0.23
N GLU A 58 14.28 13.56 0.20
CA GLU A 58 14.05 12.58 -0.86
C GLU A 58 13.08 11.50 -0.35
N GLY A 59 12.28 10.92 -1.23
CA GLY A 59 11.39 9.81 -0.92
C GLY A 59 9.93 10.14 -1.15
N ALA A 60 9.06 9.61 -0.29
CA ALA A 60 7.62 9.76 -0.40
C ALA A 60 7.07 10.42 0.87
N PHE A 61 6.16 11.38 0.73
CA PHE A 61 5.55 12.04 1.88
C PHE A 61 4.20 12.68 1.55
N SER A 62 3.25 12.46 2.46
CA SER A 62 2.12 13.32 2.72
C SER A 62 2.28 13.87 4.13
N VAL A 63 2.44 15.19 4.26
CA VAL A 63 2.67 15.88 5.53
C VAL A 63 1.45 16.71 5.87
N VAL A 64 1.04 16.65 7.14
CA VAL A 64 0.14 17.63 7.74
C VAL A 64 0.86 18.27 8.92
N ALA A 65 0.88 19.59 8.96
CA ALA A 65 1.49 20.35 10.04
C ALA A 65 0.57 21.45 10.53
N MET A 66 0.68 21.76 11.82
CA MET A 66 -0.12 22.79 12.46
C MET A 66 0.75 23.71 13.30
N THR A 67 0.51 25.00 13.17
CA THR A 67 1.03 26.07 14.03
C THR A 67 -0.12 26.69 14.82
N ARG A 68 0.14 27.75 15.59
CA ARG A 68 -0.93 28.47 16.32
C ARG A 68 -1.97 29.10 15.40
N SER A 69 -1.64 29.38 14.14
CA SER A 69 -2.49 30.14 13.22
C SER A 69 -2.68 29.53 11.84
N LYS A 70 -2.01 28.41 11.54
CA LYS A 70 -2.04 27.77 10.21
C LYS A 70 -2.09 26.26 10.29
N LEU A 71 -2.88 25.65 9.40
CA LEU A 71 -2.84 24.25 9.03
C LEU A 71 -2.17 24.15 7.65
N ILE A 72 -1.22 23.24 7.49
CA ILE A 72 -0.43 23.08 6.26
C ILE A 72 -0.52 21.61 5.84
N GLY A 73 -0.83 21.36 4.57
CA GLY A 73 -0.78 20.05 3.95
C GLY A 73 0.22 20.06 2.81
N VAL A 74 1.10 19.06 2.71
CA VAL A 74 2.08 18.96 1.62
C VAL A 74 2.11 17.55 1.07
N ARG A 75 2.14 17.42 -0.25
CA ARG A 75 2.33 16.15 -0.94
C ARG A 75 3.63 16.16 -1.73
N ASP A 76 4.36 15.06 -1.73
CA ASP A 76 5.63 14.94 -2.45
C ASP A 76 5.47 15.18 -3.97
N PRO A 77 6.54 15.55 -4.69
CA PRO A 77 6.46 15.93 -6.11
C PRO A 77 5.92 14.85 -7.05
N LEU A 78 6.03 13.58 -6.66
CA LEU A 78 5.53 12.43 -7.42
C LEU A 78 4.14 11.99 -6.94
N GLY A 79 3.67 12.54 -5.81
CA GLY A 79 2.39 12.21 -5.22
C GLY A 79 2.29 10.76 -4.77
N VAL A 80 3.38 10.15 -4.29
CA VAL A 80 3.41 8.69 -4.00
C VAL A 80 2.39 8.30 -2.95
N ARG A 81 2.27 9.08 -1.87
CA ARG A 81 1.28 8.87 -0.80
C ARG A 81 0.02 9.72 -1.02
N PRO A 82 -1.16 9.26 -0.59
CA PRO A 82 -2.39 9.99 -0.77
C PRO A 82 -2.51 11.14 0.24
N LEU A 83 -3.17 12.22 -0.16
CA LEU A 83 -3.58 13.33 0.69
C LEU A 83 -4.77 14.02 0.03
N VAL A 84 -5.87 14.14 0.77
CA VAL A 84 -7.13 14.73 0.30
C VAL A 84 -7.53 15.92 1.16
N LEU A 85 -8.23 16.85 0.52
CA LEU A 85 -8.84 18.03 1.13
C LEU A 85 -10.35 17.82 1.22
N GLY A 86 -10.89 18.08 2.40
CA GLY A 86 -12.32 18.14 2.67
C GLY A 86 -12.74 19.45 3.33
N LYS A 87 -14.05 19.65 3.40
CA LYS A 87 -14.68 20.81 4.04
C LYS A 87 -15.74 20.37 5.04
N ILE A 88 -15.73 20.90 6.25
CA ILE A 88 -16.70 20.60 7.30
C ILE A 88 -17.42 21.89 7.75
N GLY A 89 -18.74 21.89 7.64
CA GLY A 89 -19.54 23.10 7.81
C GLY A 89 -19.19 24.19 6.78
N ASP A 90 -19.44 25.45 7.14
CA ASP A 90 -19.31 26.56 6.19
C ASP A 90 -17.86 26.98 5.92
N ASP A 91 -16.96 26.84 6.89
CA ASP A 91 -15.58 27.38 6.81
C ASP A 91 -14.46 26.42 7.27
N GLY A 92 -14.80 25.22 7.77
CA GLY A 92 -13.81 24.28 8.29
C GLY A 92 -13.10 23.52 7.18
N TRP A 93 -11.76 23.56 7.13
CA TRP A 93 -10.96 22.73 6.23
C TRP A 93 -10.41 21.49 6.93
N VAL A 94 -10.39 20.36 6.23
CA VAL A 94 -9.91 19.07 6.74
C VAL A 94 -8.90 18.47 5.76
N LEU A 95 -7.81 17.93 6.28
CA LEU A 95 -6.83 17.15 5.52
C LEU A 95 -6.82 15.72 6.04
N SER A 96 -6.78 14.75 5.11
CA SER A 96 -6.75 13.32 5.44
C SER A 96 -5.92 12.55 4.42
N SER A 97 -5.35 11.40 4.81
CA SER A 97 -4.76 10.48 3.82
C SER A 97 -5.83 9.88 2.90
N GLU A 98 -7.04 9.62 3.41
CA GLU A 98 -8.10 8.93 2.67
C GLU A 98 -9.47 9.62 2.85
N THR A 99 -10.35 9.48 1.86
CA THR A 99 -11.69 10.08 1.88
C THR A 99 -12.59 9.49 2.95
N CYS A 100 -12.41 8.22 3.32
CA CYS A 100 -13.24 7.57 4.34
C CYS A 100 -13.21 8.29 5.70
N ALA A 101 -12.12 9.01 6.01
CA ALA A 101 -12.04 9.81 7.24
C ALA A 101 -12.89 11.07 7.17
N LEU A 102 -13.05 11.66 5.98
CA LEU A 102 -13.95 12.79 5.74
C LEU A 102 -15.40 12.34 5.93
N ASP A 103 -15.76 11.18 5.37
CA ASP A 103 -17.11 10.61 5.46
C ASP A 103 -17.54 10.40 6.93
N ILE A 104 -16.63 9.86 7.77
CA ILE A 104 -16.90 9.59 9.19
C ILE A 104 -17.26 10.85 9.98
N ILE A 105 -16.65 11.99 9.66
CA ILE A 105 -16.88 13.25 10.36
C ILE A 105 -17.92 14.15 9.65
N GLY A 106 -18.51 13.67 8.56
CA GLY A 106 -19.46 14.45 7.75
C GLY A 106 -18.82 15.61 6.99
N ALA A 107 -17.53 15.52 6.65
CA ALA A 107 -16.86 16.49 5.80
C ALA A 107 -17.09 16.17 4.32
N GLU A 108 -17.41 17.18 3.52
CA GLU A 108 -17.52 17.07 2.07
C GLU A 108 -16.12 16.92 1.46
N TYR A 109 -15.94 15.91 0.59
CA TYR A 109 -14.73 15.79 -0.21
C TYR A 109 -14.63 16.90 -1.25
N VAL A 110 -13.52 17.63 -1.26
CA VAL A 110 -13.28 18.74 -2.20
C VAL A 110 -12.42 18.29 -3.37
N ARG A 111 -11.20 17.81 -3.08
CA ARG A 111 -10.25 17.30 -4.08
C ARG A 111 -9.06 16.59 -3.43
N GLU A 112 -8.28 15.88 -4.23
CA GLU A 112 -6.92 15.48 -3.85
C GLU A 112 -6.00 16.70 -3.79
N ILE A 113 -5.02 16.65 -2.89
CA ILE A 113 -3.85 17.53 -2.95
C ILE A 113 -2.97 17.06 -4.11
N GLU A 114 -2.60 17.96 -5.01
CA GLU A 114 -1.86 17.62 -6.22
C GLU A 114 -0.41 17.19 -5.88
N PRO A 115 0.22 16.35 -6.72
CA PRO A 115 1.64 16.05 -6.60
C PRO A 115 2.49 17.32 -6.57
N GLY A 116 3.28 17.49 -5.50
CA GLY A 116 4.10 18.67 -5.28
C GLY A 116 3.33 19.93 -4.82
N GLU A 117 2.06 19.80 -4.44
CA GLU A 117 1.30 20.90 -3.86
C GLU A 117 1.53 21.00 -2.35
N MET A 118 1.65 22.24 -1.88
CA MET A 118 1.51 22.63 -0.49
C MET A 118 0.27 23.53 -0.35
N VAL A 119 -0.70 23.10 0.44
CA VAL A 119 -1.82 23.95 0.87
C VAL A 119 -1.52 24.58 2.22
N VAL A 120 -1.78 25.87 2.35
CA VAL A 120 -1.67 26.65 3.58
C VAL A 120 -3.06 27.19 3.89
N ILE A 121 -3.59 26.79 5.05
CA ILE A 121 -4.92 27.19 5.50
C ILE A 121 -4.75 28.08 6.72
N ASP A 122 -5.33 29.28 6.66
CA ASP A 122 -5.44 30.16 7.82
C ASP A 122 -6.82 30.82 7.94
N ALA A 123 -7.15 31.30 9.13
CA ALA A 123 -8.48 31.79 9.47
C ALA A 123 -8.88 33.07 8.72
N GLU A 124 -7.92 33.86 8.22
CA GLU A 124 -8.20 35.15 7.57
C GLU A 124 -8.24 35.02 6.05
N LYS A 125 -7.30 34.27 5.47
CA LYS A 125 -7.13 34.11 4.02
C LYS A 125 -7.79 32.85 3.46
N GLY A 126 -8.20 31.93 4.34
CA GLY A 126 -8.72 30.62 3.93
C GLY A 126 -7.60 29.73 3.37
N LEU A 127 -7.93 29.01 2.30
CA LEU A 127 -7.04 28.06 1.63
C LEU A 127 -6.18 28.74 0.56
N GLU A 128 -4.85 28.61 0.67
CA GLU A 128 -3.89 29.04 -0.35
C GLU A 128 -3.08 27.83 -0.85
N SER A 129 -3.02 27.62 -2.17
CA SER A 129 -2.20 26.57 -2.80
C SER A 129 -0.86 27.13 -3.27
N ARG A 130 0.22 26.39 -3.01
CA ARG A 130 1.59 26.69 -3.43
C ARG A 130 2.22 25.46 -4.06
N TYR A 131 3.15 25.67 -4.99
CA TYR A 131 3.86 24.60 -5.70
C TYR A 131 5.38 24.78 -5.55
N PRO A 132 5.94 24.41 -4.39
CA PRO A 132 7.34 24.72 -4.08
C PRO A 132 8.36 23.81 -4.78
N PHE A 133 7.90 22.75 -5.44
CA PHE A 133 8.75 21.76 -6.10
C PHE A 133 8.69 21.87 -7.63
N ARG A 134 9.68 21.28 -8.30
CA ARG A 134 9.62 21.12 -9.76
C ARG A 134 8.52 20.12 -10.10
N LYS A 135 7.71 20.45 -11.10
CA LYS A 135 6.67 19.56 -11.61
C LYS A 135 7.27 18.27 -12.15
N GLN A 136 6.72 17.13 -11.75
CA GLN A 136 7.14 15.80 -12.20
C GLN A 136 5.92 14.98 -12.64
N ASN A 137 6.16 13.91 -13.38
CA ASN A 137 5.10 12.97 -13.73
C ASN A 137 4.71 12.17 -12.48
N PRO A 138 3.42 12.10 -12.11
CA PRO A 138 2.99 11.41 -10.91
C PRO A 138 3.37 9.92 -10.93
N ARG A 139 3.67 9.37 -9.76
CA ARG A 139 3.99 7.96 -9.51
C ARG A 139 3.26 7.49 -8.26
N PHE A 140 1.92 7.64 -8.25
CA PHE A 140 1.07 7.25 -7.11
C PHE A 140 1.30 5.78 -6.73
N CYS A 141 1.28 5.44 -5.44
CA CYS A 141 1.51 4.07 -5.00
C CYS A 141 0.38 3.14 -5.45
N ILE A 142 0.68 2.21 -6.37
CA ILE A 142 -0.33 1.26 -6.87
C ILE A 142 -0.83 0.31 -5.76
N PHE A 143 -0.03 0.10 -4.72
CA PHE A 143 -0.36 -0.79 -3.60
C PHE A 143 -1.51 -0.25 -2.72
N GLU A 144 -1.82 1.05 -2.81
CA GLU A 144 -3.01 1.63 -2.19
C GLU A 144 -4.29 1.03 -2.79
N HIS A 145 -4.32 0.84 -4.11
CA HIS A 145 -5.42 0.17 -4.80
C HIS A 145 -5.50 -1.33 -4.47
N VAL A 146 -4.34 -2.00 -4.40
CA VAL A 146 -4.26 -3.44 -4.14
C VAL A 146 -4.72 -3.79 -2.73
N TYR A 147 -4.18 -3.12 -1.71
CA TYR A 147 -4.30 -3.58 -0.32
C TYR A 147 -4.49 -2.47 0.72
N PHE A 148 -3.68 -1.40 0.66
CA PHE A 148 -3.43 -0.56 1.82
C PHE A 148 -4.62 0.36 2.19
N SER A 149 -5.22 1.02 1.19
CA SER A 149 -6.37 1.90 1.42
C SER A 149 -7.63 1.11 1.77
N ARG A 150 -8.58 1.74 2.47
CA ARG A 150 -9.86 1.11 2.75
C ARG A 150 -10.71 1.01 1.47
N PRO A 151 -11.51 -0.07 1.31
CA PRO A 151 -12.35 -0.25 0.11
C PRO A 151 -13.38 0.88 -0.14
N ASP A 152 -13.84 1.56 0.92
CA ASP A 152 -14.78 2.67 0.86
C ASP A 152 -14.13 4.02 0.52
N SER A 153 -12.79 4.08 0.39
CA SER A 153 -12.07 5.27 -0.05
C SER A 153 -12.14 5.48 -1.56
N ILE A 154 -11.97 6.73 -1.98
CA ILE A 154 -11.87 7.16 -3.38
C ILE A 154 -10.44 7.63 -3.66
N ILE A 155 -9.82 7.08 -4.71
CA ILE A 155 -8.49 7.44 -5.19
C ILE A 155 -8.56 7.63 -6.70
N GLY A 156 -8.06 8.76 -7.22
CA GLY A 156 -8.09 9.02 -8.67
C GLY A 156 -9.51 9.01 -9.24
N ARG A 157 -10.50 9.46 -8.44
CA ARG A 157 -11.96 9.41 -8.73
C ARG A 157 -12.55 8.00 -8.86
N ARG A 158 -11.83 6.97 -8.44
CA ARG A 158 -12.28 5.57 -8.45
C ARG A 158 -12.45 5.06 -7.03
N SER A 159 -13.51 4.29 -6.81
CA SER A 159 -13.64 3.52 -5.57
C SER A 159 -12.53 2.47 -5.51
N VAL A 160 -11.88 2.36 -4.34
CA VAL A 160 -10.89 1.31 -4.09
C VAL A 160 -11.54 -0.07 -4.18
N TYR A 161 -12.76 -0.24 -3.66
CA TYR A 161 -13.53 -1.48 -3.80
C TYR A 161 -13.70 -1.89 -5.26
N GLU A 162 -14.18 -0.97 -6.10
CA GLU A 162 -14.42 -1.28 -7.52
C GLU A 162 -13.10 -1.58 -8.24
N THR A 163 -12.03 -0.88 -7.90
CA THR A 163 -10.70 -1.17 -8.44
C THR A 163 -10.28 -2.61 -8.11
N ARG A 164 -10.40 -3.04 -6.85
CA ARG A 164 -10.08 -4.41 -6.43
C ARG A 164 -10.98 -5.46 -7.09
N ARG A 165 -12.26 -5.14 -7.30
CA ARG A 165 -13.17 -5.99 -8.07
C ARG A 165 -12.68 -6.15 -9.51
N GLN A 166 -12.25 -5.08 -10.17
CA GLN A 166 -11.70 -5.12 -11.52
C GLN A 166 -10.36 -5.88 -11.60
N ILE A 167 -9.52 -5.81 -10.57
CA ILE A 167 -8.32 -6.66 -10.48
C ILE A 167 -8.71 -8.13 -10.54
N GLY A 168 -9.77 -8.53 -9.81
CA GLY A 168 -10.32 -9.88 -9.87
C GLY A 168 -10.81 -10.30 -11.26
N VAL A 169 -11.44 -9.38 -11.99
CA VAL A 169 -11.90 -9.60 -13.38
C VAL A 169 -10.72 -9.85 -14.31
N GLU A 170 -9.70 -8.97 -14.29
CA GLU A 170 -8.50 -9.14 -15.11
C GLU A 170 -7.74 -10.42 -14.75
N LEU A 171 -7.64 -10.75 -13.46
CA LEU A 171 -7.04 -12.00 -12.99
C LEU A 171 -7.75 -13.24 -13.53
N ALA A 172 -9.08 -13.26 -13.56
CA ALA A 172 -9.86 -14.37 -14.13
C ALA A 172 -9.64 -14.53 -15.64
N ARG A 173 -9.54 -13.41 -16.38
CA ARG A 173 -9.25 -13.42 -17.83
C ARG A 173 -7.88 -13.97 -18.14
N GLU A 174 -6.87 -13.56 -17.38
CA GLU A 174 -5.48 -13.96 -17.61
C GLU A 174 -5.21 -15.40 -17.15
N THR A 175 -5.91 -15.87 -16.12
CA THR A 175 -5.53 -17.08 -15.38
C THR A 175 -6.71 -18.03 -15.10
N PRO A 176 -7.51 -18.41 -16.12
CA PRO A 176 -8.69 -19.26 -15.93
C PRO A 176 -8.32 -20.62 -15.32
N VAL A 177 -9.27 -21.22 -14.60
CA VAL A 177 -9.17 -22.58 -14.06
C VAL A 177 -10.56 -23.15 -13.87
N GLU A 178 -10.70 -24.46 -14.09
CA GLU A 178 -11.94 -25.16 -13.76
C GLU A 178 -11.97 -25.50 -12.27
N ALA A 179 -12.96 -24.96 -11.57
CA ALA A 179 -13.14 -25.21 -10.14
C ALA A 179 -14.61 -25.06 -9.76
N ASP A 180 -14.95 -25.44 -8.53
CA ASP A 180 -16.35 -25.55 -8.07
C ASP A 180 -16.75 -24.42 -7.11
N LEU A 181 -15.77 -23.64 -6.62
CA LEU A 181 -15.97 -22.55 -5.67
C LEU A 181 -14.83 -21.53 -5.75
N VAL A 182 -15.18 -20.26 -5.85
CA VAL A 182 -14.27 -19.13 -5.56
C VAL A 182 -14.48 -18.72 -4.11
N CYS A 183 -13.41 -18.73 -3.34
CA CYS A 183 -13.39 -18.37 -1.93
C CYS A 183 -12.33 -17.29 -1.68
N PRO A 184 -12.69 -16.16 -1.05
CA PRO A 184 -11.70 -15.14 -0.69
C PRO A 184 -10.86 -15.58 0.50
N VAL A 185 -9.65 -15.03 0.59
CA VAL A 185 -8.95 -14.85 1.86
C VAL A 185 -9.43 -13.52 2.47
N PRO A 186 -10.25 -13.55 3.55
CA PRO A 186 -10.86 -12.35 4.08
C PRO A 186 -9.88 -11.54 4.96
N ASP A 187 -10.02 -10.20 5.02
CA ASP A 187 -11.05 -9.41 4.33
C ASP A 187 -10.56 -8.82 3.00
N SER A 188 -9.24 -8.65 2.84
CA SER A 188 -8.59 -7.94 1.73
C SER A 188 -8.85 -8.54 0.35
N GLY A 189 -8.81 -9.87 0.23
CA GLY A 189 -9.06 -10.58 -1.04
C GLY A 189 -10.53 -10.59 -1.49
N THR A 190 -11.47 -10.14 -0.64
CA THR A 190 -12.91 -10.28 -0.90
C THR A 190 -13.39 -9.60 -2.18
N PRO A 191 -13.09 -8.31 -2.45
CA PRO A 191 -13.58 -7.66 -3.66
C PRO A 191 -12.99 -8.31 -4.93
N ALA A 192 -11.71 -8.70 -4.90
CA ALA A 192 -11.07 -9.40 -6.01
C ALA A 192 -11.70 -10.77 -6.26
N ALA A 193 -12.02 -11.52 -5.20
CA ALA A 193 -12.72 -12.80 -5.32
C ALA A 193 -14.11 -12.65 -5.94
N ILE A 194 -14.84 -11.60 -5.58
CA ILE A 194 -16.14 -11.26 -6.18
C ILE A 194 -15.98 -10.98 -7.68
N GLY A 195 -14.98 -10.19 -8.06
CA GLY A 195 -14.66 -9.92 -9.46
C GLY A 195 -14.28 -11.16 -10.25
N PHE A 196 -13.41 -12.00 -9.67
CA PHE A 196 -12.97 -13.25 -10.27
C PHE A 196 -14.13 -14.21 -10.48
N ALA A 197 -14.99 -14.40 -9.47
CA ALA A 197 -16.18 -15.26 -9.56
C ALA A 197 -17.15 -14.78 -10.64
N HIS A 198 -17.40 -13.47 -10.71
CA HIS A 198 -18.28 -12.87 -11.71
C HIS A 198 -17.77 -13.10 -13.13
N GLU A 199 -16.48 -12.91 -13.38
CA GLU A 199 -15.88 -13.08 -14.71
C GLU A 199 -15.73 -14.56 -15.11
N SER A 200 -15.33 -15.42 -14.18
CA SER A 200 -15.12 -16.86 -14.44
C SER A 200 -16.42 -17.67 -14.50
N GLY A 201 -17.53 -17.16 -13.95
CA GLY A 201 -18.78 -17.88 -13.80
C GLY A 201 -18.78 -18.92 -12.67
N ILE A 202 -17.68 -19.07 -11.93
CA ILE A 202 -17.57 -20.01 -10.81
C ILE A 202 -18.30 -19.41 -9.59
N PRO A 203 -19.16 -20.18 -8.88
CA PRO A 203 -19.88 -19.67 -7.72
C PRO A 203 -18.95 -19.09 -6.64
N PHE A 204 -19.27 -17.90 -6.15
CA PHE A 204 -18.62 -17.31 -4.98
C PHE A 204 -19.18 -17.90 -3.68
N GLY A 205 -18.32 -18.16 -2.69
CA GLY A 205 -18.78 -18.48 -1.34
C GLY A 205 -17.73 -18.24 -0.27
N MET A 206 -18.21 -17.90 0.93
CA MET A 206 -17.39 -17.63 2.10
C MET A 206 -16.93 -18.94 2.77
N GLY A 207 -15.98 -19.62 2.13
CA GLY A 207 -15.33 -20.82 2.65
C GLY A 207 -14.42 -20.54 3.85
N ILE A 208 -13.89 -19.32 3.97
CA ILE A 208 -13.09 -18.85 5.10
C ILE A 208 -13.83 -17.69 5.77
N ILE A 209 -13.93 -17.74 7.10
CA ILE A 209 -14.52 -16.69 7.93
C ILE A 209 -13.45 -16.13 8.86
N ARG A 210 -13.28 -14.80 8.85
CA ARG A 210 -12.40 -14.10 9.79
C ARG A 210 -13.07 -13.98 11.16
N ASN A 211 -12.33 -14.31 12.21
CA ASN A 211 -12.73 -14.06 13.58
C ASN A 211 -12.57 -12.57 13.92
N GLN A 212 -13.69 -11.87 14.11
CA GLN A 212 -13.72 -10.43 14.37
C GLN A 212 -13.23 -10.05 15.78
N TYR A 213 -13.17 -11.01 16.70
CA TYR A 213 -12.84 -10.76 18.11
C TYR A 213 -11.36 -11.00 18.43
N MET A 214 -10.54 -11.29 17.41
CA MET A 214 -9.10 -11.50 17.59
C MET A 214 -8.35 -10.18 17.71
N GLY A 215 -7.89 -9.87 18.94
CA GLY A 215 -6.93 -8.80 19.21
C GLY A 215 -5.47 -9.20 18.94
N ARG A 216 -4.52 -8.37 19.40
CA ARG A 216 -3.09 -8.74 19.43
C ARG A 216 -2.93 -9.98 20.33
N THR A 217 -2.33 -11.05 19.81
CA THR A 217 -1.99 -12.22 20.61
C THR A 217 -0.94 -11.82 21.66
N PHE A 218 -1.17 -12.16 22.92
CA PHE A 218 -0.18 -11.99 24.00
C PHE A 218 1.06 -12.87 23.72
N ILE A 219 2.15 -12.64 24.46
CA ILE A 219 3.37 -13.46 24.36
C ILE A 219 3.01 -14.90 24.74
N GLU A 220 2.80 -15.74 23.74
CA GLU A 220 2.48 -17.15 23.94
C GLU A 220 3.76 -17.93 24.26
N PRO A 221 3.84 -18.66 25.39
CA PRO A 221 5.08 -19.18 25.96
C PRO A 221 5.71 -20.36 25.20
N THR A 222 5.04 -20.94 24.19
CA THR A 222 5.55 -22.11 23.47
C THR A 222 5.33 -22.03 21.95
N GLU A 223 6.28 -22.57 21.19
CA GLU A 223 6.28 -22.59 19.72
C GLU A 223 5.06 -23.33 19.13
N GLN A 224 4.54 -24.33 19.85
CA GLN A 224 3.32 -25.08 19.51
C GLN A 224 2.05 -24.19 19.54
N ILE A 225 1.92 -23.28 20.50
CA ILE A 225 0.78 -22.36 20.60
C ILE A 225 0.91 -21.22 19.57
N ARG A 226 2.14 -20.79 19.27
CA ARG A 226 2.42 -19.74 18.27
C ARG A 226 1.94 -20.14 16.86
N ASN A 227 1.95 -21.44 16.55
CA ASN A 227 1.40 -21.96 15.30
C ASN A 227 -0.13 -21.96 15.20
N MET A 228 -0.86 -21.86 16.32
CA MET A 228 -2.33 -21.68 16.31
C MET A 228 -2.79 -20.30 15.85
N GLY A 229 -1.89 -19.30 15.74
CA GLY A 229 -2.25 -17.91 15.47
C GLY A 229 -3.11 -17.68 14.22
N VAL A 230 -2.93 -18.47 13.15
CA VAL A 230 -3.77 -18.37 11.93
C VAL A 230 -5.12 -19.04 12.15
N ARG A 231 -5.15 -20.23 12.79
CA ARG A 231 -6.40 -20.95 13.15
C ARG A 231 -7.26 -20.19 14.15
N LEU A 232 -6.68 -19.31 14.96
CA LEU A 232 -7.41 -18.40 15.84
C LEU A 232 -8.07 -17.25 15.06
N LYS A 233 -7.43 -16.80 13.97
CA LYS A 233 -7.88 -15.68 13.13
C LYS A 233 -8.87 -16.08 12.05
N LEU A 234 -8.74 -17.28 11.50
CA LEU A 234 -9.52 -17.76 10.36
C LEU A 234 -10.17 -19.08 10.72
N ASN A 235 -11.43 -19.27 10.31
CA ASN A 235 -12.15 -20.53 10.43
C ASN A 235 -12.65 -20.97 9.05
N VAL A 236 -12.57 -22.27 8.76
CA VAL A 236 -13.02 -22.82 7.47
C VAL A 236 -14.41 -23.43 7.61
N ASN A 237 -15.31 -23.02 6.72
CA ASN A 237 -16.64 -23.62 6.58
C ASN A 237 -16.53 -24.94 5.83
N ARG A 238 -16.33 -26.04 6.57
CA ARG A 238 -16.16 -27.40 6.01
C ARG A 238 -17.29 -27.80 5.07
N ALA A 239 -18.53 -27.40 5.34
CA ALA A 239 -19.68 -27.76 4.51
C ALA A 239 -19.60 -27.17 3.09
N LEU A 240 -18.98 -25.99 2.95
CA LEU A 240 -18.77 -25.37 1.64
C LEU A 240 -17.56 -25.93 0.89
N ILE A 241 -16.54 -26.41 1.61
CA ILE A 241 -15.24 -26.78 1.05
C ILE A 241 -15.13 -28.27 0.69
N ARG A 242 -15.76 -29.15 1.47
CA ARG A 242 -15.55 -30.61 1.35
C ARG A 242 -15.86 -31.12 -0.06
N GLY A 243 -14.88 -31.80 -0.66
CA GLY A 243 -14.96 -32.44 -1.98
C GLY A 243 -14.86 -31.49 -3.17
N LYS A 244 -14.65 -30.19 -2.95
CA LYS A 244 -14.61 -29.18 -4.01
C LYS A 244 -13.19 -28.85 -4.46
N ARG A 245 -13.03 -28.48 -5.72
CA ARG A 245 -11.88 -27.74 -6.25
C ARG A 245 -12.10 -26.26 -5.94
N VAL A 246 -11.20 -25.66 -5.16
CA VAL A 246 -11.39 -24.32 -4.58
C VAL A 246 -10.37 -23.35 -5.17
N VAL A 247 -10.85 -22.24 -5.73
CA VAL A 247 -10.03 -21.09 -6.06
C VAL A 247 -9.94 -20.18 -4.84
N LEU A 248 -8.76 -20.10 -4.23
CA LEU A 248 -8.48 -19.13 -3.17
C LEU A 248 -7.93 -17.85 -3.77
N VAL A 249 -8.67 -16.76 -3.59
CA VAL A 249 -8.26 -15.44 -4.06
C VAL A 249 -7.73 -14.63 -2.88
N ASP A 250 -6.47 -14.23 -2.96
CA ASP A 250 -5.77 -13.43 -1.94
C ASP A 250 -5.22 -12.15 -2.57
N ASP A 251 -4.98 -11.10 -1.77
CA ASP A 251 -4.49 -9.83 -2.31
C ASP A 251 -3.01 -9.89 -2.69
N SER A 252 -2.18 -10.54 -1.87
CA SER A 252 -0.73 -10.58 -2.06
C SER A 252 -0.07 -11.79 -1.38
N VAL A 253 1.09 -12.19 -1.89
CA VAL A 253 1.95 -13.21 -1.26
C VAL A 253 3.33 -12.61 -1.06
N VAL A 254 3.73 -12.44 0.20
CA VAL A 254 5.02 -11.82 0.58
C VAL A 254 6.00 -12.89 1.08
N ARG A 255 5.71 -13.50 2.24
CA ARG A 255 6.53 -14.54 2.88
C ARG A 255 5.97 -15.96 2.75
N GLY A 256 4.79 -16.14 2.15
CA GLY A 256 4.16 -17.46 1.94
C GLY A 256 3.68 -18.20 3.20
N THR A 257 4.16 -17.87 4.39
CA THR A 257 3.82 -18.59 5.64
C THR A 257 2.33 -18.58 5.97
N THR A 258 1.64 -17.47 5.69
CA THR A 258 0.18 -17.36 5.88
C THR A 258 -0.56 -18.20 4.84
N SER A 259 -0.13 -18.10 3.58
CA SER A 259 -0.66 -18.85 2.44
C SER A 259 -0.59 -20.37 2.66
N GLN A 260 0.55 -20.89 3.15
CA GLN A 260 0.71 -22.31 3.53
C GLN A 260 -0.31 -22.74 4.59
N LYS A 261 -0.46 -21.95 5.67
CA LYS A 261 -1.40 -22.25 6.74
C LYS A 261 -2.86 -22.21 6.28
N ILE A 262 -3.22 -21.27 5.42
CA ILE A 262 -4.56 -21.20 4.81
C ILE A 262 -4.83 -22.44 3.97
N LYS A 263 -3.87 -22.81 3.12
CA LYS A 263 -3.95 -24.01 2.29
C LYS A 263 -4.14 -25.28 3.14
N GLU A 264 -3.36 -25.45 4.20
CA GLU A 264 -3.49 -26.57 5.14
C GLU A 264 -4.90 -26.64 5.74
N MET A 265 -5.44 -25.51 6.19
CA MET A 265 -6.79 -25.45 6.75
C MET A 265 -7.88 -25.82 5.74
N ILE A 266 -7.70 -25.49 4.46
CA ILE A 266 -8.63 -25.81 3.38
C ILE A 266 -8.57 -27.29 3.00
N LEU A 267 -7.36 -27.87 2.94
CA LEU A 267 -7.19 -29.32 2.75
C LEU A 267 -7.72 -30.12 3.94
N ASP A 268 -7.47 -29.68 5.18
CA ASP A 268 -8.01 -30.29 6.41
C ASP A 268 -9.55 -30.26 6.45
N ALA A 269 -10.16 -29.29 5.74
CA ALA A 269 -11.61 -29.21 5.56
C ALA A 269 -12.14 -30.14 4.45
N GLY A 270 -11.24 -30.80 3.72
CA GLY A 270 -11.54 -31.82 2.72
C GLY A 270 -11.66 -31.30 1.29
N ALA A 271 -11.02 -30.18 0.93
CA ALA A 271 -10.96 -29.74 -0.47
C ALA A 271 -10.27 -30.80 -1.35
N ALA A 272 -10.74 -30.95 -2.59
CA ALA A 272 -10.14 -31.85 -3.59
C ALA A 272 -8.89 -31.22 -4.22
N GLU A 273 -8.98 -29.94 -4.58
CA GLU A 273 -7.90 -29.15 -5.18
C GLU A 273 -7.93 -27.73 -4.60
N VAL A 274 -6.78 -27.07 -4.57
CA VAL A 274 -6.60 -25.70 -4.10
C VAL A 274 -5.79 -24.91 -5.13
N HIS A 275 -6.45 -23.93 -5.77
CA HIS A 275 -5.84 -23.05 -6.76
C HIS A 275 -5.72 -21.64 -6.21
N PHE A 276 -4.49 -21.13 -6.08
CA PHE A 276 -4.24 -19.77 -5.63
C PHE A 276 -4.31 -18.80 -6.81
N ARG A 277 -4.99 -17.68 -6.58
CA ARG A 277 -5.12 -16.55 -7.50
C ARG A 277 -4.82 -15.26 -6.75
N ILE A 278 -3.71 -14.63 -7.08
CA ILE A 278 -3.19 -13.49 -6.32
C ILE A 278 -3.49 -12.20 -7.07
N ALA A 279 -4.21 -11.30 -6.41
CA ALA A 279 -4.68 -10.01 -6.94
C ALA A 279 -3.59 -8.92 -6.91
N SER A 280 -2.33 -9.33 -7.00
CA SER A 280 -1.18 -8.46 -7.23
C SER A 280 -0.10 -9.23 -7.99
N PRO A 281 0.77 -8.54 -8.75
CA PRO A 281 1.98 -9.14 -9.28
C PRO A 281 2.91 -9.63 -8.16
N PRO A 282 3.86 -10.53 -8.45
CA PRO A 282 4.79 -11.04 -7.46
C PRO A 282 5.58 -9.90 -6.78
N THR A 283 5.52 -9.84 -5.44
CA THR A 283 6.22 -8.81 -4.66
C THR A 283 7.68 -9.23 -4.47
N ALA A 284 8.54 -8.84 -5.41
CA ALA A 284 9.96 -9.24 -5.47
C ALA A 284 10.93 -8.19 -4.91
N TRP A 285 10.43 -7.00 -4.57
CA TRP A 285 11.26 -5.87 -4.15
C TRP A 285 10.67 -5.18 -2.91
N PRO A 286 11.51 -4.73 -1.96
CA PRO A 286 11.07 -3.99 -0.79
C PRO A 286 10.56 -2.59 -1.18
N CYS A 287 9.60 -2.07 -0.43
CA CYS A 287 9.14 -0.69 -0.53
C CYS A 287 9.97 0.22 0.38
N PHE A 288 10.38 1.38 -0.14
CA PHE A 288 11.10 2.42 0.61
C PHE A 288 10.28 3.72 0.77
N TYR A 289 8.97 3.63 0.57
CA TYR A 289 8.05 4.77 0.47
C TYR A 289 6.92 4.75 1.51
N GLY A 290 7.07 3.99 2.60
CA GLY A 290 6.13 3.98 3.73
C GLY A 290 5.25 2.73 3.87
N VAL A 291 5.36 1.74 2.97
CA VAL A 291 4.75 0.42 3.18
C VAL A 291 5.78 -0.49 3.84
N ASP A 292 5.46 -1.02 5.01
CA ASP A 292 6.34 -1.96 5.73
C ASP A 292 6.45 -3.27 4.94
N THR A 293 7.65 -3.54 4.44
CA THR A 293 7.95 -4.74 3.66
C THR A 293 9.23 -5.38 4.20
N PRO A 294 9.34 -6.72 4.19
CA PRO A 294 10.56 -7.40 4.58
C PRO A 294 11.73 -7.04 3.66
N ASP A 295 12.95 -7.32 4.14
CA ASP A 295 14.15 -7.35 3.31
C ASP A 295 13.95 -8.25 2.08
N ARG A 296 14.64 -7.93 0.99
CA ARG A 296 14.46 -8.58 -0.31
C ARG A 296 14.64 -10.10 -0.26
N ASP A 297 15.63 -10.58 0.49
CA ASP A 297 15.94 -12.01 0.67
C ASP A 297 14.82 -12.80 1.38
N LYS A 298 13.94 -12.11 2.11
CA LYS A 298 12.78 -12.70 2.80
C LYS A 298 11.51 -12.71 1.94
N LEU A 299 11.55 -12.15 0.73
CA LEU A 299 10.44 -12.17 -0.22
C LEU A 299 10.50 -13.45 -1.05
N LEU A 300 9.40 -14.22 -1.12
CA LEU A 300 9.36 -15.45 -1.93
C LEU A 300 9.68 -15.15 -3.39
N ALA A 301 9.01 -14.14 -3.95
CA ALA A 301 9.15 -13.77 -5.36
C ALA A 301 10.53 -13.18 -5.71
N ALA A 302 11.37 -12.86 -4.72
CA ALA A 302 12.75 -12.43 -4.97
C ALA A 302 13.71 -13.62 -5.17
N THR A 303 13.34 -14.81 -4.67
CA THR A 303 14.21 -15.99 -4.63
C THR A 303 13.62 -17.20 -5.35
N MET A 304 12.33 -17.18 -5.68
CA MET A 304 11.59 -18.27 -6.31
C MET A 304 10.81 -17.78 -7.52
N THR A 305 10.84 -18.58 -8.58
CA THR A 305 9.92 -18.48 -9.71
C THR A 305 8.49 -18.84 -9.30
N GLU A 306 7.51 -18.55 -10.16
CA GLU A 306 6.11 -18.90 -9.90
C GLU A 306 5.90 -20.40 -9.65
N ASP A 307 6.58 -21.27 -10.42
CA ASP A 307 6.49 -22.72 -10.27
C ASP A 307 7.15 -23.21 -8.97
N GLU A 308 8.27 -22.62 -8.58
CA GLU A 308 8.92 -22.90 -7.30
C GLU A 308 8.06 -22.43 -6.12
N MET A 309 7.43 -21.25 -6.22
CA MET A 309 6.47 -20.78 -5.23
C MET A 309 5.25 -21.72 -5.12
N ARG A 310 4.69 -22.17 -6.25
CA ARG A 310 3.59 -23.15 -6.28
C ARG A 310 3.97 -24.42 -5.53
N ALA A 311 5.16 -24.96 -5.81
CA ALA A 311 5.67 -26.16 -5.16
C ALA A 311 5.92 -25.92 -3.66
N HIS A 312 6.49 -24.78 -3.29
CA HIS A 312 6.77 -24.39 -1.90
C HIS A 312 5.49 -24.20 -1.08
N LEU A 313 4.44 -23.62 -1.67
CA LEU A 313 3.12 -23.50 -1.02
C LEU A 313 2.33 -24.82 -1.03
N GLY A 314 2.70 -25.75 -1.91
CA GLY A 314 2.08 -27.06 -2.06
C GLY A 314 0.66 -27.01 -2.62
N VAL A 315 0.36 -26.05 -3.49
CA VAL A 315 -0.96 -25.83 -4.12
C VAL A 315 -1.01 -26.44 -5.53
N ASP A 316 -2.21 -26.76 -6.00
CA ASP A 316 -2.42 -27.39 -7.32
C ASP A 316 -2.08 -26.41 -8.45
N SER A 317 -2.49 -25.14 -8.32
CA SER A 317 -2.00 -24.06 -9.19
C SER A 317 -1.81 -22.77 -8.42
N LEU A 318 -0.85 -21.95 -8.86
CA LEU A 318 -0.60 -20.60 -8.35
C LEU A 318 -0.46 -19.69 -9.56
N LYS A 319 -1.24 -18.61 -9.58
CA LYS A 319 -1.12 -17.57 -10.60
C LYS A 319 -1.29 -16.19 -9.99
N PHE A 320 -0.51 -15.24 -10.49
CA PHE A 320 -0.57 -13.82 -10.15
C PHE A 320 -1.18 -13.04 -11.32
N ILE A 321 -1.85 -11.93 -11.03
CA ILE A 321 -2.19 -10.98 -12.09
C ILE A 321 -0.90 -10.40 -12.68
N SER A 322 -0.87 -10.20 -14.00
CA SER A 322 0.24 -9.52 -14.65
C SER A 322 0.31 -8.05 -14.24
N LEU A 323 1.49 -7.43 -14.42
CA LEU A 323 1.64 -6.00 -14.15
C LEU A 323 0.74 -5.16 -15.07
N ASP A 324 0.62 -5.53 -16.34
CA ASP A 324 -0.30 -4.88 -17.27
C ASP A 324 -1.78 -5.09 -16.88
N GLY A 325 -2.15 -6.29 -16.41
CA GLY A 325 -3.48 -6.57 -15.89
C GLY A 325 -3.84 -5.69 -14.70
N LEU A 326 -2.90 -5.49 -13.77
CA LEU A 326 -3.08 -4.57 -12.67
C LEU A 326 -3.25 -3.12 -13.16
N TYR A 327 -2.46 -2.68 -14.15
CA TYR A 327 -2.59 -1.35 -14.74
C TYR A 327 -3.95 -1.15 -15.45
N ARG A 328 -4.43 -2.14 -16.19
CA ARG A 328 -5.76 -2.11 -16.81
C ARG A 328 -6.86 -1.98 -15.75
N ALA A 329 -6.75 -2.73 -14.65
CA ALA A 329 -7.72 -2.69 -13.55
C ALA A 329 -7.79 -1.31 -12.86
N VAL A 330 -6.66 -0.60 -12.73
CA VAL A 330 -6.64 0.77 -12.17
C VAL A 330 -7.01 1.85 -13.18
N GLY A 331 -7.27 1.48 -14.45
CA GLY A 331 -7.80 2.39 -15.47
C GLY A 331 -6.88 2.72 -16.63
N GLU A 332 -5.67 2.18 -16.64
CA GLU A 332 -4.72 2.36 -17.73
C GLU A 332 -4.97 1.29 -18.79
N ALA A 333 -5.94 1.53 -19.69
CA ALA A 333 -6.39 0.54 -20.67
C ALA A 333 -5.25 -0.03 -21.55
N GLY A 334 -4.20 0.76 -21.80
CA GLY A 334 -3.00 0.35 -22.53
C GLY A 334 -1.98 -0.44 -21.72
N GLY A 335 -2.24 -0.75 -20.45
CA GLY A 335 -1.29 -1.38 -19.54
C GLY A 335 -0.24 -0.40 -19.01
N ARG A 336 0.90 -0.95 -18.57
CA ARG A 336 2.01 -0.19 -18.02
C ARG A 336 2.81 0.47 -19.13
N ASN A 337 3.03 1.78 -19.04
CA ASN A 337 4.02 2.45 -19.87
C ASN A 337 5.43 2.19 -19.33
N ALA A 338 6.23 1.37 -20.01
CA ALA A 338 7.58 1.02 -19.55
C ALA A 338 8.54 2.23 -19.50
N THR A 339 8.40 3.23 -20.39
CA THR A 339 9.27 4.41 -20.42
C THR A 339 8.91 5.42 -19.32
N CYS A 340 7.62 5.57 -19.03
CA CYS A 340 7.12 6.47 -18.01
C CYS A 340 5.93 5.84 -17.28
N PRO A 341 6.18 4.91 -16.34
CA PRO A 341 5.11 4.23 -15.62
C PRO A 341 4.23 5.24 -14.89
N GLN A 342 2.91 5.06 -14.97
CA GLN A 342 1.92 5.98 -14.42
C GLN A 342 1.79 5.89 -12.89
N TYR A 343 2.22 4.76 -12.31
CA TYR A 343 2.20 4.48 -10.88
C TYR A 343 3.60 4.13 -10.38
N CYS A 344 3.80 4.21 -9.07
CA CYS A 344 4.89 3.54 -8.40
C CYS A 344 4.51 2.07 -8.20
N ASP A 345 5.21 1.20 -8.92
CA ASP A 345 5.08 -0.25 -8.88
C ASP A 345 6.41 -0.93 -8.49
N ALA A 346 7.30 -0.19 -7.83
CA ALA A 346 8.66 -0.61 -7.50
C ALA A 346 8.71 -1.94 -6.73
N CYS A 347 7.71 -2.25 -5.90
CA CYS A 347 7.61 -3.52 -5.19
C CYS A 347 7.45 -4.74 -6.10
N PHE A 348 7.00 -4.53 -7.35
CA PHE A 348 6.86 -5.54 -8.39
C PHE A 348 7.97 -5.43 -9.45
N SER A 349 8.20 -4.22 -9.96
CA SER A 349 9.12 -3.96 -11.10
C SER A 349 10.59 -3.83 -10.69
N GLY A 350 10.86 -3.39 -9.45
CA GLY A 350 12.19 -2.96 -9.01
C GLY A 350 12.61 -1.58 -9.52
N GLU A 351 11.75 -0.89 -10.28
CA GLU A 351 11.99 0.46 -10.79
C GLU A 351 11.53 1.51 -9.78
N TYR A 352 12.47 1.97 -8.95
CA TYR A 352 12.20 2.98 -7.92
C TYR A 352 12.12 4.39 -8.52
N PRO A 353 10.97 5.09 -8.43
CA PRO A 353 10.86 6.45 -8.97
C PRO A 353 11.67 7.50 -8.20
N VAL A 354 12.04 7.22 -6.94
CA VAL A 354 13.03 7.98 -6.16
C VAL A 354 14.10 7.01 -5.67
N ALA A 355 15.37 7.37 -5.85
CA ALA A 355 16.44 6.51 -5.36
C ALA A 355 16.33 6.30 -3.83
N PRO A 356 16.42 5.05 -3.35
CA PRO A 356 16.48 4.78 -1.92
C PRO A 356 17.91 5.06 -1.41
N SER A 357 18.31 6.34 -1.39
CA SER A 357 19.68 6.81 -1.21
C SER A 357 20.40 6.19 -0.01
N ASP A 358 19.80 6.20 1.18
CA ASP A 358 20.40 5.59 2.37
C ASP A 358 20.57 4.08 2.25
N MET A 359 19.67 3.39 1.53
CA MET A 359 19.78 1.95 1.31
C MET A 359 20.84 1.61 0.28
N ILE A 360 21.01 2.45 -0.76
CA ILE A 360 22.09 2.33 -1.74
C ILE A 360 23.44 2.48 -1.02
N GLU A 361 23.58 3.45 -0.12
CA GLU A 361 24.79 3.59 0.71
C GLU A 361 25.05 2.35 1.58
N LYS A 362 24.00 1.67 2.04
CA LYS A 362 24.07 0.39 2.78
C LYS A 362 24.27 -0.84 1.89
N GLY A 363 24.47 -0.65 0.58
CA GLY A 363 24.78 -1.72 -0.37
C GLY A 363 23.58 -2.30 -1.12
N PHE A 364 22.38 -1.73 -0.98
CA PHE A 364 21.22 -2.15 -1.76
C PHE A 364 21.44 -1.88 -3.26
N GLN A 365 21.28 -2.92 -4.06
CA GLN A 365 21.39 -2.83 -5.52
C GLN A 365 19.99 -2.63 -6.12
N VAL A 366 19.76 -1.45 -6.70
CA VAL A 366 18.57 -1.17 -7.51
C VAL A 366 18.61 -1.99 -8.80
N LYS A 367 17.45 -2.34 -9.36
CA LYS A 367 17.40 -2.93 -10.69
C LYS A 367 18.02 -1.94 -11.69
N ALA A 368 18.99 -2.38 -12.50
CA ALA A 368 19.50 -1.56 -13.58
C ALA A 368 18.35 -1.23 -14.54
N ALA A 369 18.26 0.02 -15.01
CA ALA A 369 17.32 0.37 -16.07
C ALA A 369 17.70 -0.41 -17.32
N GLU A 370 16.77 -1.23 -17.83
CA GLU A 370 16.92 -1.98 -19.09
C GLU A 370 16.63 -1.11 -20.30
#